data_AF-A0A7V2X938-F1
#
_entry.id   AF-A0A7V2X938-F1
#
_cell.length_a   1.000
_cell.length_b   1.000
_cell.length_c   1.000
_cell.angle_alpha   90.00
_cell.angle_beta   90.00
_cell.angle_gamma   90.00
#
_symmetry.space_group_name_H-M   'P 1'
#
loop_
_entity.id
_entity.type
_entity.pdbx_description
1 polymer ?
#
loop_
_entity_poly.entity_id
_entity_poly.type
_entity_poly.pdbx_seq_one_letter_code
_entity_poly.pdbx_strand_id
1 'polypeptide(L)'
;MTIGQKASLSTLISVVLFAGFAVLAYSGLFETVQARFYNPRVASGVNKTLETLARLGEALGQVVQLEASPPVLSATWPATEPFHLAGLGQALVSEELLAAARAKLAAGVSADMGLISPHAAGGLNGRRARVDLGLSRPLDLAPPREREQARRALSLALAHRRGRLAFSGAGAFQAPVSHYPRLLAWLRDEEERRRFWGEPLIEGSYNFMEWVHATRTLPARVLGLRDCGHLGPGARADVALFDLPSNGVFYPQAQEGGRCRTLLKAGRFVLRDYTLVEGDIPRTTWYRRTAATRTAMAEELSGYQSFRPEHLEIPAEADSPAFREVGHGQP
;
A
#
# COMPACT_ATOMS: atom_id res chain seq x y z
N MET A 1 -58.78 20.78 3.19
CA MET A 1 -57.95 19.96 4.09
C MET A 1 -57.52 20.83 5.26
N THR A 2 -57.93 20.49 6.48
CA THR A 2 -57.61 21.29 7.68
C THR A 2 -56.13 21.16 8.04
N ILE A 3 -55.60 22.11 8.83
CA ILE A 3 -54.19 22.09 9.27
C ILE A 3 -53.87 20.77 10.00
N GLY A 4 -54.80 20.27 10.82
CA GLY A 4 -54.68 18.98 11.50
C GLY A 4 -54.55 17.80 10.54
N GLN A 5 -55.33 17.76 9.45
CA GLN A 5 -55.24 16.70 8.46
C GLN A 5 -53.90 16.69 7.71
N LYS A 6 -53.32 17.86 7.43
CA LYS A 6 -52.01 17.95 6.79
C LYS A 6 -50.90 17.47 7.73
N ALA A 7 -50.98 17.84 9.01
CA ALA A 7 -50.03 17.37 10.02
C ALA A 7 -50.09 15.85 10.20
N SER A 8 -51.30 15.27 10.33
CA SER A 8 -51.47 13.83 10.45
C SER A 8 -50.98 13.07 9.21
N LEU A 9 -51.24 13.58 8.01
CA LEU A 9 -50.75 12.95 6.78
C LEU A 9 -49.22 13.01 6.68
N SER A 10 -48.61 14.14 7.03
CA SER A 10 -47.15 14.28 7.05
C SER A 10 -46.51 13.31 8.05
N THR A 11 -47.07 13.20 9.25
CA THR A 11 -46.57 12.27 10.27
C THR A 11 -46.71 10.82 9.81
N LEU A 12 -47.84 10.46 9.19
CA LEU A 12 -48.07 9.12 8.65
C LEU A 12 -47.05 8.78 7.55
N ILE A 13 -46.81 9.70 6.62
CA ILE A 13 -45.80 9.53 5.56
C ILE A 13 -44.41 9.34 6.17
N SER A 14 -44.01 10.16 7.14
CA SER A 14 -42.71 10.05 7.81
C SER A 14 -42.54 8.72 8.54
N VAL A 15 -43.57 8.24 9.23
CA VAL A 15 -43.54 6.94 9.93
C VAL A 15 -43.43 5.78 8.95
N VAL A 16 -44.19 5.82 7.84
CA VAL A 16 -44.12 4.78 6.80
C VAL A 16 -42.76 4.77 6.12
N LEU A 17 -42.21 5.94 5.79
CA LEU A 17 -40.86 6.04 5.23
C LEU A 17 -39.82 5.49 6.21
N PHE A 18 -39.86 5.92 7.48
CA PHE A 18 -38.93 5.45 8.50
C PHE A 18 -39.00 3.93 8.70
N ALA A 19 -40.21 3.36 8.78
CA ALA A 19 -40.40 1.92 8.89
C ALA A 19 -39.86 1.18 7.64
N GLY A 20 -40.10 1.73 6.44
CA GLY A 20 -39.54 1.20 5.20
C GLY A 20 -38.00 1.20 5.21
N PHE A 21 -37.37 2.31 5.61
CA PHE A 21 -35.91 2.40 5.76
C PHE A 21 -35.38 1.43 6.83
N ALA A 22 -36.05 1.28 7.96
CA ALA A 22 -35.67 0.35 9.02
C ALA A 22 -35.71 -1.11 8.54
N VAL A 23 -36.77 -1.49 7.80
CA VAL A 23 -36.89 -2.82 7.19
C VAL A 23 -35.80 -3.04 6.14
N LEU A 24 -35.52 -2.06 5.28
CA LEU A 24 -34.44 -2.15 4.29
C LEU A 24 -33.06 -2.29 4.94
N ALA A 25 -32.82 -1.59 6.05
CA ALA A 25 -31.56 -1.64 6.79
C ALA A 25 -31.37 -2.99 7.48
N TYR A 26 -32.41 -3.56 8.10
CA TYR A 26 -32.34 -4.83 8.82
C TYR A 26 -32.40 -6.07 7.91
N SER A 27 -32.94 -5.96 6.70
CA SER A 27 -33.05 -7.08 5.75
C SER A 27 -31.80 -7.32 4.91
N GLY A 28 -30.75 -6.50 5.05
CA GLY A 28 -29.57 -6.57 4.19
C GLY A 28 -29.82 -6.12 2.74
N LEU A 29 -31.03 -5.64 2.43
CA LEU A 29 -31.37 -5.16 1.08
C LEU A 29 -30.60 -3.90 0.71
N PHE A 30 -30.20 -3.08 1.70
CA PHE A 30 -29.31 -1.93 1.49
C PHE A 30 -27.95 -2.33 0.92
N GLU A 31 -27.35 -3.42 1.41
CA GLU A 31 -26.09 -3.94 0.86
C GLU A 31 -26.30 -4.44 -0.58
N THR A 32 -27.44 -5.08 -0.84
CA THR A 32 -27.81 -5.54 -2.19
C THR A 32 -28.04 -4.37 -3.16
N VAL A 33 -28.67 -3.28 -2.71
CA VAL A 33 -28.93 -2.07 -3.51
C VAL A 33 -27.64 -1.28 -3.74
N GLN A 34 -26.76 -1.14 -2.74
CA GLN A 34 -25.41 -0.59 -2.91
C GLN A 34 -24.61 -1.42 -3.93
N ALA A 35 -24.64 -2.75 -3.81
CA ALA A 35 -23.92 -3.66 -4.69
C ALA A 35 -24.42 -3.66 -6.14
N ARG A 36 -25.72 -3.45 -6.39
CA ARG A 36 -26.31 -3.49 -7.75
C ARG A 36 -26.42 -2.15 -8.46
N PHE A 37 -26.74 -1.06 -7.76
CA PHE A 37 -27.01 0.24 -8.42
C PHE A 37 -25.90 1.26 -8.25
N TYR A 38 -25.14 1.20 -7.16
CA TYR A 38 -24.02 2.11 -6.94
C TYR A 38 -22.75 1.62 -7.66
N ASN A 39 -22.57 0.30 -7.71
CA ASN A 39 -21.39 -0.35 -8.28
C ASN A 39 -21.18 -0.10 -9.79
N PRO A 40 -22.20 -0.09 -10.68
CA PRO A 40 -21.96 0.17 -12.11
C PRO A 40 -21.50 1.59 -12.41
N ARG A 41 -22.01 2.59 -11.67
CA ARG A 41 -21.65 4.00 -11.86
C ARG A 41 -20.25 4.30 -11.31
N VAL A 42 -19.93 3.72 -10.15
CA VAL A 42 -18.58 3.76 -9.57
C VAL A 42 -17.60 2.99 -10.47
N ALA A 43 -17.95 1.80 -10.96
CA ALA A 43 -17.11 1.02 -11.87
C ALA A 43 -16.88 1.74 -13.21
N SER A 44 -17.91 2.36 -13.79
CA SER A 44 -17.76 3.19 -14.99
C SER A 44 -16.87 4.41 -14.73
N GLY A 45 -16.99 5.03 -13.56
CA GLY A 45 -16.11 6.12 -13.13
C GLY A 45 -14.66 5.66 -12.95
N VAL A 46 -14.44 4.52 -12.30
CA VAL A 46 -13.11 3.93 -12.10
C VAL A 46 -12.47 3.59 -13.44
N ASN A 47 -13.18 2.93 -14.37
CA ASN A 47 -12.63 2.59 -15.68
C ASN A 47 -12.18 3.85 -16.46
N LYS A 48 -13.01 4.90 -16.50
CA LYS A 48 -12.65 6.16 -17.16
C LYS A 48 -11.47 6.86 -16.49
N THR A 49 -11.40 6.81 -15.17
CA THR A 49 -10.25 7.33 -14.40
C THR A 49 -8.99 6.54 -14.74
N LEU A 50 -9.05 5.21 -14.77
CA LEU A 50 -7.92 4.35 -15.13
C LEU A 50 -7.43 4.62 -16.56
N GLU A 51 -8.33 4.78 -17.53
CA GLU A 51 -7.95 5.17 -18.90
C GLU A 51 -7.24 6.53 -18.95
N THR A 52 -7.75 7.51 -18.20
CA THR A 52 -7.15 8.85 -18.13
C THR A 52 -5.76 8.79 -17.49
N LEU A 53 -5.63 8.05 -16.40
CA LEU A 53 -4.36 7.85 -15.71
C LEU A 53 -3.36 7.08 -16.57
N ALA A 54 -3.79 6.08 -17.33
CA ALA A 54 -2.91 5.36 -18.25
C ALA A 54 -2.33 6.29 -19.31
N ARG A 55 -3.17 7.11 -19.95
CA ARG A 55 -2.72 8.13 -20.93
C ARG A 55 -1.75 9.14 -20.32
N LEU A 56 -2.00 9.55 -19.07
CA LEU A 56 -1.10 10.44 -18.34
C LEU A 56 0.25 9.77 -18.04
N GLY A 57 0.23 8.51 -17.59
CA GLY A 57 1.44 7.72 -17.36
C GLY A 57 2.29 7.58 -18.62
N GLU A 58 1.67 7.30 -19.76
CA GLU A 58 2.34 7.24 -21.05
C GLU A 58 2.94 8.59 -21.45
N ALA A 59 2.15 9.66 -21.39
CA ALA A 59 2.60 11.01 -21.75
C ALA A 59 3.77 11.49 -20.88
N LEU A 60 3.83 11.06 -19.61
CA LEU A 60 4.91 11.40 -18.68
C LEU A 60 6.06 10.39 -18.68
N GLY A 61 5.93 9.27 -19.40
CA GLY A 61 6.90 8.17 -19.35
C GLY A 61 7.06 7.56 -17.95
N GLN A 62 5.97 7.51 -17.16
CA GLN A 62 5.99 7.16 -15.74
C GLN A 62 5.00 6.06 -15.39
N VAL A 63 5.39 5.28 -14.38
CA VAL A 63 4.49 4.32 -13.73
C VAL A 63 3.57 5.08 -12.76
N VAL A 64 2.27 5.01 -13.02
CA VAL A 64 1.22 5.49 -12.14
C VAL A 64 1.04 4.51 -10.98
N GLN A 65 1.21 5.02 -9.76
CA GLN A 65 0.92 4.26 -8.55
C GLN A 65 -0.55 4.40 -8.18
N LEU A 66 -1.21 3.28 -7.95
CA LEU A 66 -2.62 3.21 -7.56
C LEU A 66 -2.72 2.46 -6.24
N GLU A 67 -3.47 2.98 -5.28
CA GLU A 67 -3.84 2.19 -4.11
C GLU A 67 -4.69 0.99 -4.55
N ALA A 68 -4.26 -0.21 -4.15
CA ALA A 68 -5.04 -1.40 -4.38
C ALA A 68 -6.33 -1.35 -3.56
N SER A 69 -7.46 -1.53 -4.24
CA SER A 69 -8.77 -1.58 -3.60
C SER A 69 -9.68 -2.52 -4.38
N PRO A 70 -10.78 -3.03 -3.77
CA PRO A 70 -11.72 -3.88 -4.48
C PRO A 70 -12.22 -3.27 -5.80
N PRO A 71 -12.64 -1.98 -5.87
CA PRO A 71 -13.05 -1.38 -7.14
C PRO A 71 -11.95 -1.34 -8.19
N VAL A 72 -10.70 -1.07 -7.79
CA VAL A 72 -9.55 -1.02 -8.71
C VAL A 72 -9.20 -2.41 -9.23
N LEU A 73 -9.26 -3.45 -8.39
CA LEU A 73 -8.97 -4.84 -8.80
C LEU A 73 -10.07 -5.40 -9.72
N SER A 74 -11.35 -5.09 -9.43
CA SER A 74 -12.49 -5.52 -10.23
C SER A 74 -12.67 -4.74 -11.54
N ALA A 75 -12.00 -3.59 -11.69
CA ALA A 75 -12.10 -2.77 -12.89
C ALA A 75 -11.48 -3.43 -14.12
N THR A 76 -11.96 -3.01 -15.29
CA THR A 76 -11.31 -3.35 -16.57
C THR A 76 -10.15 -2.40 -16.77
N TRP A 77 -8.96 -2.95 -17.02
CA TRP A 77 -7.74 -2.15 -17.15
C TRP A 77 -7.43 -1.94 -18.64
N PRO A 78 -6.93 -0.75 -19.03
CA PRO A 78 -6.40 -0.56 -20.37
C PRO A 78 -5.21 -1.50 -20.59
N ALA A 79 -4.96 -1.89 -21.84
CA ALA A 79 -3.97 -2.92 -22.20
C ALA A 79 -2.49 -2.53 -21.93
N THR A 80 -2.25 -1.29 -21.52
CA THR A 80 -0.93 -0.68 -21.36
C THR A 80 -0.38 -0.96 -19.96
N GLU A 81 0.96 -1.07 -19.82
CA GLU A 81 1.63 -1.46 -18.55
C GLU A 81 2.01 -0.30 -17.57
N PRO A 82 1.40 0.91 -17.49
CA PRO A 82 1.99 1.96 -16.68
C PRO A 82 1.59 1.88 -15.19
N PHE A 83 1.16 0.74 -14.65
CA PHE A 83 0.59 0.71 -13.31
C PHE A 83 1.40 -0.08 -12.28
N HIS A 84 1.43 0.49 -11.08
CA HIS A 84 1.91 -0.15 -9.85
C HIS A 84 0.83 -0.09 -8.77
N LEU A 85 0.40 -1.24 -8.26
CA LEU A 85 -0.58 -1.35 -7.17
C LEU A 85 0.11 -1.25 -5.81
N ALA A 86 -0.18 -0.22 -5.03
CA ALA A 86 0.32 -0.09 -3.66
C ALA A 86 -0.59 -0.83 -2.66
N GLY A 87 0.00 -1.58 -1.73
CA GLY A 87 -0.73 -2.18 -0.61
C GLY A 87 -1.66 -3.33 -1.00
N LEU A 88 -1.33 -4.12 -2.02
CA LEU A 88 -2.20 -5.14 -2.62
C LEU A 88 -2.84 -6.10 -1.62
N GLY A 89 -2.09 -6.56 -0.62
CA GLY A 89 -2.56 -7.46 0.43
C GLY A 89 -3.80 -6.95 1.16
N GLN A 90 -3.91 -5.63 1.36
CA GLN A 90 -5.06 -4.98 2.01
C GLN A 90 -6.35 -5.03 1.17
N ALA A 91 -6.23 -5.27 -0.13
CA ALA A 91 -7.38 -5.43 -1.02
C ALA A 91 -7.87 -6.88 -1.13
N LEU A 92 -7.11 -7.88 -0.69
CA LEU A 92 -7.39 -9.32 -0.90
C LEU A 92 -8.40 -9.91 0.10
N VAL A 93 -9.58 -9.30 0.21
CA VAL A 93 -10.63 -9.75 1.15
C VAL A 93 -11.46 -10.93 0.68
N SER A 94 -11.35 -11.33 -0.59
CA SER A 94 -12.07 -12.48 -1.12
C SER A 94 -11.24 -13.25 -2.16
N GLU A 95 -11.69 -14.46 -2.51
CA GLU A 95 -11.04 -15.28 -3.56
C GLU A 95 -11.22 -14.66 -4.95
N GLU A 96 -12.34 -13.98 -5.20
CA GLU A 96 -12.57 -13.27 -6.46
C GLU A 96 -11.55 -12.15 -6.65
N LEU A 97 -11.24 -11.40 -5.58
CA LEU A 97 -10.23 -10.34 -5.61
C LEU A 97 -8.81 -10.92 -5.71
N LEU A 98 -8.56 -12.08 -5.11
CA LEU A 98 -7.30 -12.80 -5.32
C LEU A 98 -7.13 -13.21 -6.78
N ALA A 99 -8.16 -13.78 -7.41
CA ALA A 99 -8.16 -14.14 -8.81
C ALA A 99 -7.97 -12.92 -9.72
N ALA A 100 -8.66 -11.81 -9.43
CA ALA A 100 -8.50 -10.56 -10.16
C ALA A 100 -7.06 -10.03 -10.05
N ALA A 101 -6.48 -10.03 -8.85
CA ALA A 101 -5.09 -9.63 -8.62
C ALA A 101 -4.11 -10.49 -9.41
N ARG A 102 -4.29 -11.83 -9.43
CA ARG A 102 -3.48 -12.75 -10.26
C ARG A 102 -3.55 -12.39 -11.74
N ALA A 103 -4.75 -12.11 -12.25
CA ALA A 103 -4.92 -11.71 -13.65
C ALA A 103 -4.20 -10.41 -13.99
N LYS A 104 -4.23 -9.40 -13.09
CA LYS A 104 -3.49 -8.14 -13.28
C LYS A 104 -1.97 -8.36 -13.28
N LEU A 105 -1.45 -9.14 -12.33
CA LEU A 105 -0.02 -9.47 -12.26
C LEU A 105 0.44 -10.24 -13.51
N ALA A 106 -0.37 -11.18 -14.00
CA ALA A 106 -0.10 -11.92 -15.24
C ALA A 106 -0.11 -11.01 -16.47
N ALA A 107 -0.90 -9.93 -16.46
CA ALA A 107 -0.94 -8.90 -17.50
C ALA A 107 0.20 -7.87 -17.41
N GLY A 108 1.21 -8.08 -16.55
CA GLY A 108 2.38 -7.20 -16.45
C GLY A 108 2.24 -6.06 -15.44
N VAL A 109 1.15 -5.98 -14.69
CA VAL A 109 1.01 -5.01 -13.59
C VAL A 109 2.01 -5.32 -12.49
N SER A 110 2.64 -4.29 -11.94
CA SER A 110 3.48 -4.41 -10.75
C SER A 110 2.69 -4.10 -9.48
N ALA A 111 3.10 -4.61 -8.34
CA ALA A 111 2.43 -4.33 -7.09
C ALA A 111 3.39 -4.35 -5.91
N ASP A 112 3.15 -3.52 -4.91
CA ASP A 112 3.62 -3.69 -3.56
C ASP A 112 2.58 -4.49 -2.75
N MET A 113 3.04 -5.49 -2.01
CA MET A 113 2.13 -6.38 -1.30
C MET A 113 1.48 -5.77 -0.06
N GLY A 114 2.04 -4.76 0.59
CA GLY A 114 1.55 -4.29 1.89
C GLY A 114 1.18 -5.45 2.82
N LEU A 115 2.16 -6.30 3.16
CA LEU A 115 1.92 -7.52 3.93
C LEU A 115 1.25 -7.19 5.26
N ILE A 116 0.25 -7.99 5.62
CA ILE A 116 -0.56 -7.82 6.84
C ILE A 116 -0.08 -8.84 7.87
N SER A 117 0.01 -8.42 9.12
CA SER A 117 0.29 -9.36 10.20
C SER A 117 -0.98 -10.13 10.58
N PRO A 118 -0.95 -11.47 10.64
CA PRO A 118 -2.07 -12.25 11.18
C PRO A 118 -2.15 -12.16 12.72
N HIS A 119 -1.19 -11.48 13.38
CA HIS A 119 -1.19 -11.23 14.81
C HIS A 119 -1.96 -9.95 15.12
N ALA A 120 -2.67 -9.90 16.26
CA ALA A 120 -3.26 -8.63 16.69
C ALA A 120 -2.16 -7.61 16.97
N ALA A 121 -2.28 -6.42 16.40
CA ALA A 121 -1.63 -5.26 17.00
C ALA A 121 -2.32 -5.00 18.35
N GLY A 122 -1.52 -4.75 19.39
CA GLY A 122 -2.05 -4.19 20.62
C GLY A 122 -2.69 -2.85 20.27
N GLY A 123 -4.01 -2.76 20.32
CA GLY A 123 -4.71 -1.51 20.05
C GLY A 123 -4.31 -0.42 21.04
N LEU A 124 -4.68 0.83 20.75
CA LEU A 124 -4.53 1.96 21.67
C LEU A 124 -5.38 1.72 22.93
N ASN A 125 -4.82 1.05 23.95
CA ASN A 125 -5.48 0.71 25.21
C ASN A 125 -6.88 0.07 25.02
N GLY A 126 -7.02 -0.81 24.00
CA GLY A 126 -8.29 -1.50 23.70
C GLY A 126 -9.36 -0.65 23.00
N ARG A 127 -9.10 0.63 22.70
CA ARG A 127 -10.03 1.48 21.96
C ARG A 127 -9.83 1.32 20.45
N ARG A 128 -10.95 1.20 19.73
CA ARG A 128 -10.97 1.23 18.26
C ARG A 128 -11.26 2.65 17.80
N ALA A 129 -10.38 3.18 16.97
CA ALA A 129 -10.54 4.46 16.32
C ALA A 129 -10.36 4.27 14.82
N ARG A 130 -11.31 4.80 14.05
CA ARG A 130 -11.29 4.78 12.58
C ARG A 130 -11.33 6.21 12.09
N VAL A 131 -10.42 6.53 11.18
CA VAL A 131 -10.37 7.83 10.52
C VAL A 131 -10.79 7.62 9.08
N ASP A 132 -11.93 8.19 8.71
CA ASP A 132 -12.32 8.24 7.30
C ASP A 132 -11.49 9.32 6.61
N LEU A 133 -10.69 8.89 5.64
CA LEU A 133 -9.82 9.75 4.84
C LEU A 133 -10.30 9.84 3.38
N GLY A 134 -11.53 9.39 3.10
CA GLY A 134 -12.04 9.26 1.73
C GLY A 134 -11.36 8.15 0.92
N LEU A 135 -10.62 7.25 1.60
CA LEU A 135 -10.02 6.06 1.01
C LEU A 135 -11.08 4.97 0.81
N SER A 136 -10.72 3.91 0.09
CA SER A 136 -11.64 2.77 -0.10
C SER A 136 -12.06 2.10 1.22
N ARG A 137 -11.27 2.29 2.28
CA ARG A 137 -11.55 1.89 3.66
C ARG A 137 -11.04 2.95 4.63
N PRO A 138 -11.73 3.18 5.75
CA PRO A 138 -11.21 4.07 6.78
C PRO A 138 -9.91 3.52 7.37
N LEU A 139 -8.98 4.41 7.73
CA LEU A 139 -7.78 4.05 8.45
C LEU A 139 -8.16 3.56 9.85
N ASP A 140 -8.06 2.25 10.08
CA ASP A 140 -8.30 1.64 11.40
C ASP A 140 -7.01 1.64 12.22
N LEU A 141 -7.02 2.33 13.36
CA LEU A 141 -5.88 2.42 14.29
C LEU A 141 -5.80 1.18 15.20
N ALA A 142 -6.81 0.30 15.16
CA ALA A 142 -6.84 -0.97 15.87
C ALA A 142 -7.52 -2.05 14.99
N PRO A 143 -6.92 -2.37 13.82
CA PRO A 143 -7.53 -3.21 12.81
C PRO A 143 -7.81 -4.62 13.35
N PRO A 144 -8.90 -5.28 12.88
CA PRO A 144 -9.20 -6.64 13.27
C PRO A 144 -8.11 -7.63 12.80
N ARG A 145 -8.10 -8.83 13.39
CA ARG A 145 -7.23 -9.91 12.90
C ARG A 145 -7.76 -10.42 11.57
N GLU A 146 -7.05 -10.13 10.49
CA GLU A 146 -7.43 -10.57 9.14
C GLU A 146 -6.58 -11.78 8.70
N ARG A 147 -6.61 -12.86 9.50
CA ARG A 147 -5.77 -14.05 9.30
C ARG A 147 -5.91 -14.63 7.88
N GLU A 148 -7.13 -14.73 7.37
CA GLU A 148 -7.37 -15.27 6.02
C GLU A 148 -6.87 -14.33 4.92
N GLN A 149 -6.99 -13.02 5.12
CA GLN A 149 -6.45 -12.05 4.17
C GLN A 149 -4.92 -12.06 4.14
N ALA A 150 -4.28 -12.14 5.31
CA ALA A 150 -2.84 -12.35 5.41
C ALA A 150 -2.42 -13.67 4.72
N ARG A 151 -3.23 -14.72 4.85
CA ARG A 151 -3.04 -16.01 4.16
C ARG A 151 -3.06 -15.83 2.64
N ARG A 152 -4.09 -15.16 2.09
CA ARG A 152 -4.20 -14.87 0.64
C ARG A 152 -3.05 -14.00 0.13
N ALA A 153 -2.66 -12.98 0.88
CA ALA A 153 -1.51 -12.13 0.52
C ALA A 153 -0.21 -12.93 0.43
N LEU A 154 0.04 -13.79 1.43
CA LEU A 154 1.22 -14.67 1.41
C LEU A 154 1.17 -15.68 0.26
N SER A 155 0.02 -16.31 0.02
CA SER A 155 -0.19 -17.23 -1.10
C SER A 155 0.02 -16.55 -2.46
N LEU A 156 -0.45 -15.31 -2.63
CA LEU A 156 -0.22 -14.54 -3.85
C LEU A 156 1.27 -14.26 -4.05
N ALA A 157 1.96 -13.85 -2.98
CA ALA A 157 3.39 -13.55 -3.00
C ALA A 157 4.23 -14.78 -3.37
N LEU A 158 3.93 -15.95 -2.81
CA LEU A 158 4.62 -17.22 -3.12
C LEU A 158 4.38 -17.68 -4.58
N ALA A 159 3.19 -17.42 -5.13
CA ALA A 159 2.87 -17.76 -6.50
C ALA A 159 3.59 -16.86 -7.54
N HIS A 160 4.01 -15.64 -7.16
CA HIS A 160 4.62 -14.66 -8.07
C HIS A 160 6.05 -14.28 -7.65
N ARG A 161 6.85 -15.28 -7.23
CA ARG A 161 8.26 -15.13 -6.77
C ARG A 161 9.19 -14.38 -7.72
N ARG A 162 9.01 -14.58 -9.03
CA ARG A 162 9.77 -13.91 -10.09
C ARG A 162 9.02 -12.72 -10.69
N GLY A 163 7.94 -12.31 -10.03
CA GLY A 163 7.00 -11.33 -10.53
C GLY A 163 7.41 -9.90 -10.23
N ARG A 164 6.52 -9.00 -10.60
CA ARG A 164 6.64 -7.57 -10.37
C ARG A 164 6.14 -7.19 -8.96
N LEU A 165 6.49 -7.99 -7.95
CA LEU A 165 6.06 -7.81 -6.56
C LEU A 165 7.13 -7.17 -5.69
N ALA A 166 6.76 -6.07 -5.03
CA ALA A 166 7.51 -5.40 -3.98
C ALA A 166 6.93 -5.76 -2.60
N PHE A 167 7.74 -5.63 -1.56
CA PHE A 167 7.32 -5.90 -0.19
C PHE A 167 7.48 -4.69 0.73
N SER A 168 6.33 -4.26 1.25
CA SER A 168 6.18 -3.39 2.40
C SER A 168 5.27 -4.06 3.45
N GLY A 169 5.15 -3.48 4.64
CA GLY A 169 4.05 -3.80 5.54
C GLY A 169 2.87 -2.85 5.35
N ALA A 170 1.66 -3.29 5.70
CA ALA A 170 0.42 -2.51 5.69
C ALA A 170 0.36 -1.40 6.78
N GLY A 171 1.45 -0.65 6.94
CA GLY A 171 1.58 0.39 7.96
C GLY A 171 1.79 -0.14 9.38
N ALA A 172 2.07 0.79 10.30
CA ALA A 172 2.48 0.46 11.67
C ALA A 172 1.40 -0.30 12.47
N PHE A 173 0.12 -0.16 12.11
CA PHE A 173 -0.99 -0.79 12.84
C PHE A 173 -1.34 -2.19 12.33
N GLN A 174 -1.25 -2.47 11.02
CA GLN A 174 -1.54 -3.81 10.49
C GLN A 174 -0.29 -4.69 10.37
N ALA A 175 0.88 -4.08 10.18
CA ALA A 175 2.16 -4.78 10.14
C ALA A 175 3.26 -3.92 10.78
N PRO A 176 3.34 -3.90 12.12
CA PRO A 176 4.48 -3.31 12.83
C PRO A 176 5.81 -3.82 12.29
N VAL A 177 6.82 -2.96 12.23
CA VAL A 177 8.17 -3.33 11.74
C VAL A 177 8.76 -4.51 12.51
N SER A 178 8.43 -4.64 13.80
CA SER A 178 8.81 -5.79 14.63
C SER A 178 8.32 -7.14 14.10
N HIS A 179 7.27 -7.16 13.26
CA HIS A 179 6.72 -8.37 12.66
C HIS A 179 7.36 -8.71 11.30
N TYR A 180 8.13 -7.82 10.69
CA TYR A 180 8.71 -8.03 9.36
C TYR A 180 9.61 -9.26 9.29
N PRO A 181 10.52 -9.54 10.26
CA PRO A 181 11.33 -10.74 10.21
C PRO A 181 10.49 -12.00 10.02
N ARG A 182 9.42 -12.14 10.80
CA ARG A 182 8.53 -13.30 10.71
C ARG A 182 7.77 -13.38 9.38
N LEU A 183 7.24 -12.25 8.90
CA LEU A 183 6.58 -12.19 7.58
C LEU A 183 7.53 -12.62 6.46
N LEU A 184 8.79 -12.19 6.54
CA LEU A 184 9.83 -12.55 5.59
C LEU A 184 10.26 -14.02 5.72
N ALA A 185 10.26 -14.56 6.94
CA ALA A 185 10.62 -15.94 7.20
C ALA A 185 9.63 -16.89 6.52
N TRP A 186 8.33 -16.58 6.58
CA TRP A 186 7.32 -17.33 5.83
C TRP A 186 7.55 -17.36 4.32
N LEU A 187 8.09 -16.30 3.72
CA LEU A 187 8.38 -16.32 2.28
C LEU A 187 9.50 -17.31 1.90
N ARG A 188 10.33 -17.75 2.86
CA ARG A 188 11.50 -18.61 2.62
C ARG A 188 11.40 -19.99 3.25
N ASP A 189 10.78 -20.11 4.41
CA ASP A 189 10.75 -21.33 5.20
C ASP A 189 9.37 -21.98 5.13
N GLU A 190 9.28 -23.08 4.39
CA GLU A 190 8.05 -23.85 4.27
C GLU A 190 7.65 -24.54 5.57
N GLU A 191 8.61 -25.00 6.37
CA GLU A 191 8.33 -25.65 7.64
C GLU A 191 7.76 -24.65 8.65
N GLU A 192 8.36 -23.45 8.73
CA GLU A 192 7.82 -22.37 9.56
C GLU A 192 6.42 -21.95 9.12
N ARG A 193 6.19 -21.82 7.80
CA ARG A 193 4.85 -21.56 7.26
C ARG A 193 3.88 -22.64 7.70
N ARG A 194 4.22 -23.91 7.47
CA ARG A 194 3.36 -25.06 7.77
C ARG A 194 3.05 -25.13 9.26
N ARG A 195 4.05 -24.88 10.12
CA ARG A 195 3.89 -24.82 11.57
C ARG A 195 2.94 -23.71 12.02
N PHE A 196 2.99 -22.55 11.38
CA PHE A 196 2.13 -21.42 11.76
C PHE A 196 0.70 -21.53 11.22
N TRP A 197 0.56 -21.95 9.96
CA TRP A 197 -0.72 -22.00 9.27
C TRP A 197 -1.49 -23.31 9.53
N GLY A 198 -0.79 -24.40 9.87
CA GLY A 198 -1.37 -25.72 10.12
C GLY A 198 -1.58 -26.56 8.85
N GLU A 199 -1.42 -25.95 7.68
CA GLU A 199 -1.61 -26.56 6.37
C GLU A 199 -0.55 -26.05 5.37
N PRO A 200 -0.23 -26.81 4.31
CA PRO A 200 0.59 -26.30 3.21
C PRO A 200 -0.18 -25.22 2.43
N LEU A 201 0.44 -24.05 2.23
CA LEU A 201 -0.14 -22.97 1.43
C LEU A 201 0.14 -23.15 -0.07
N ILE A 202 1.36 -22.82 -0.47
CA ILE A 202 1.90 -23.02 -1.81
C ILE A 202 3.36 -23.46 -1.63
N GLU A 203 3.77 -24.46 -2.41
CA GLU A 203 5.14 -24.96 -2.42
C GLU A 203 6.11 -23.94 -3.02
N GLY A 204 7.30 -23.91 -2.44
CA GLY A 204 8.38 -23.05 -2.88
C GLY A 204 8.68 -21.89 -1.93
N SER A 205 9.85 -21.31 -2.19
CA SER A 205 10.48 -20.33 -1.33
C SER A 205 11.14 -19.25 -2.17
N TYR A 206 11.19 -18.04 -1.63
CA TYR A 206 12.00 -16.96 -2.17
C TYR A 206 13.49 -17.29 -1.99
N ASN A 207 14.26 -17.19 -3.07
CA ASN A 207 15.71 -17.16 -2.96
C ASN A 207 16.21 -15.75 -2.56
N PHE A 208 17.50 -15.64 -2.28
CA PHE A 208 18.10 -14.37 -1.85
C PHE A 208 17.94 -13.25 -2.90
N MET A 209 18.11 -13.57 -4.19
CA MET A 209 18.02 -12.56 -5.26
C MET A 209 16.58 -12.10 -5.50
N GLU A 210 15.61 -13.01 -5.44
CA GLU A 210 14.18 -12.66 -5.49
C GLU A 210 13.81 -11.73 -4.33
N TRP A 211 14.36 -11.99 -3.14
CA TRP A 211 14.17 -11.11 -1.99
C TRP A 211 14.81 -9.74 -2.18
N VAL A 212 16.07 -9.66 -2.62
CA VAL A 212 16.74 -8.38 -2.92
C VAL A 212 15.94 -7.58 -3.94
N HIS A 213 15.46 -8.23 -5.00
CA HIS A 213 14.64 -7.59 -6.01
C HIS A 213 13.34 -7.01 -5.40
N ALA A 214 12.58 -7.81 -4.65
CA ALA A 214 11.29 -7.40 -4.09
C ALA A 214 11.38 -6.30 -3.01
N THR A 215 12.52 -6.18 -2.34
CA THR A 215 12.65 -5.27 -1.19
C THR A 215 13.56 -4.07 -1.45
N ARG A 216 14.39 -4.10 -2.49
CA ARG A 216 15.33 -3.01 -2.83
C ARG A 216 15.14 -2.54 -4.26
N THR A 217 15.40 -3.42 -5.23
CA THR A 217 15.50 -3.04 -6.64
C THR A 217 14.17 -2.57 -7.22
N LEU A 218 13.10 -3.35 -7.03
CA LEU A 218 11.79 -2.98 -7.56
C LEU A 218 11.21 -1.72 -6.87
N PRO A 219 11.23 -1.59 -5.53
CA PRO A 219 10.81 -0.34 -4.88
C PRO A 219 11.56 0.89 -5.40
N ALA A 220 12.90 0.83 -5.50
CA ALA A 220 13.69 1.95 -6.01
C ALA A 220 13.33 2.30 -7.46
N ARG A 221 13.16 1.28 -8.32
CA ARG A 221 12.75 1.46 -9.71
C ARG A 221 11.36 2.09 -9.84
N VAL A 222 10.39 1.62 -9.07
CA VAL A 222 9.00 2.13 -9.07
C VAL A 222 8.93 3.58 -8.55
N LEU A 223 9.81 3.95 -7.62
CA LEU A 223 9.93 5.32 -7.11
C LEU A 223 10.81 6.23 -7.96
N GLY A 224 11.46 5.71 -9.01
CA GLY A 224 12.38 6.48 -9.87
C GLY A 224 13.71 6.84 -9.19
N LEU A 225 14.09 6.15 -8.11
CA LEU A 225 15.31 6.41 -7.35
C LEU A 225 16.50 5.70 -8.00
N ARG A 226 17.10 6.35 -9.01
CA ARG A 226 18.16 5.78 -9.87
C ARG A 226 19.47 5.47 -9.14
N ASP A 227 19.76 6.15 -8.02
CA ASP A 227 20.95 5.93 -7.20
C ASP A 227 20.70 4.96 -6.03
N CYS A 228 19.51 4.35 -5.97
CA CYS A 228 19.09 3.45 -4.90
C CYS A 228 18.77 2.05 -5.43
N GLY A 229 18.80 1.05 -4.53
CA GLY A 229 18.32 -0.31 -4.84
C GLY A 229 19.28 -1.19 -5.64
N HIS A 230 20.52 -0.73 -5.88
CA HIS A 230 21.62 -1.49 -6.48
C HIS A 230 22.97 -1.11 -5.86
N LEU A 231 24.03 -1.86 -6.20
CA LEU A 231 25.42 -1.65 -5.71
C LEU A 231 26.42 -1.30 -6.83
N GLY A 232 25.95 -1.11 -8.07
CA GLY A 232 26.80 -0.69 -9.18
C GLY A 232 27.37 0.74 -9.01
N PRO A 233 28.41 1.10 -9.78
CA PRO A 233 28.98 2.46 -9.76
C PRO A 233 27.92 3.55 -9.94
N GLY A 234 28.04 4.63 -9.16
CA GLY A 234 27.04 5.72 -9.13
C GLY A 234 25.89 5.51 -8.14
N ALA A 235 25.76 4.32 -7.55
CA ALA A 235 24.83 4.10 -6.44
C ALA A 235 25.23 4.92 -5.20
N ARG A 236 24.23 5.35 -4.45
CA ARG A 236 24.43 5.84 -3.09
C ARG A 236 24.97 4.70 -2.22
N ALA A 237 25.95 4.99 -1.38
CA ALA A 237 26.55 4.02 -0.46
C ALA A 237 25.63 3.70 0.74
N ASP A 238 24.42 3.24 0.43
CA ASP A 238 23.42 2.73 1.35
C ASP A 238 23.49 1.19 1.33
N VAL A 239 24.31 0.62 2.20
CA VAL A 239 24.70 -0.80 2.16
C VAL A 239 24.33 -1.48 3.47
N ALA A 240 23.59 -2.59 3.38
CA ALA A 240 23.26 -3.42 4.53
C ALA A 240 23.95 -4.79 4.42
N LEU A 241 24.76 -5.13 5.40
CA LEU A 241 25.48 -6.41 5.51
C LEU A 241 24.81 -7.26 6.58
N PHE A 242 24.54 -8.52 6.23
CA PHE A 242 23.91 -9.51 7.08
C PHE A 242 24.82 -10.73 7.18
N ASP A 243 24.84 -11.36 8.35
CA ASP A 243 25.47 -12.67 8.49
C ASP A 243 24.53 -13.72 7.91
N LEU A 244 24.92 -14.28 6.76
CA LEU A 244 24.19 -15.37 6.14
C LEU A 244 24.74 -16.70 6.71
N PRO A 245 23.88 -17.62 7.15
CA PRO A 245 24.34 -18.95 7.54
C PRO A 245 24.92 -19.68 6.32
N SER A 246 25.84 -20.60 6.59
CA SER A 246 26.60 -21.37 5.58
C SER A 246 25.72 -22.21 4.64
N ASN A 247 24.48 -22.52 5.04
CA ASN A 247 23.50 -23.21 4.20
C ASN A 247 22.78 -22.28 3.21
N GLY A 248 23.08 -20.97 3.19
CA GLY A 248 22.48 -19.98 2.28
C GLY A 248 21.01 -19.64 2.57
N VAL A 249 20.43 -20.22 3.63
CA VAL A 249 19.06 -19.98 4.06
C VAL A 249 19.06 -18.81 5.03
N PHE A 250 18.74 -17.61 4.55
CA PHE A 250 18.56 -16.46 5.43
C PHE A 250 17.39 -16.73 6.39
N TYR A 251 17.68 -16.89 7.69
CA TYR A 251 16.67 -17.03 8.73
C TYR A 251 16.44 -15.69 9.42
N PRO A 252 15.24 -15.12 9.33
CA PRO A 252 14.85 -14.02 10.19
C PRO A 252 14.38 -14.46 11.59
N GLN A 253 14.33 -15.77 11.89
CA GLN A 253 13.96 -16.21 13.23
C GLN A 253 15.14 -16.16 14.19
N ALA A 254 14.92 -15.38 15.25
CA ALA A 254 15.54 -15.39 16.56
C ALA A 254 17.05 -15.02 16.64
N GLN A 255 17.23 -13.73 16.91
CA GLN A 255 18.35 -13.07 17.61
C GLN A 255 19.62 -12.70 16.82
N GLU A 256 20.09 -13.45 15.82
CA GLU A 256 21.37 -13.12 15.16
C GLU A 256 21.28 -12.99 13.63
N GLY A 257 20.73 -13.98 12.90
CA GLY A 257 20.76 -13.99 11.43
C GLY A 257 19.86 -12.98 10.70
N GLY A 258 18.82 -12.45 11.37
CA GLY A 258 17.93 -11.43 10.83
C GLY A 258 18.37 -9.99 11.10
N ARG A 259 19.41 -9.80 11.93
CA ARG A 259 19.91 -8.48 12.28
C ARG A 259 20.90 -8.04 11.22
N CYS A 260 20.76 -6.80 10.78
CA CYS A 260 21.82 -6.15 10.03
C CYS A 260 23.06 -6.12 10.94
N ARG A 261 24.19 -6.68 10.47
CA ARG A 261 25.48 -6.60 11.18
C ARG A 261 26.12 -5.25 10.98
N THR A 262 26.02 -4.72 9.76
CA THR A 262 26.63 -3.44 9.40
C THR A 262 25.73 -2.69 8.43
N LEU A 263 25.41 -1.44 8.77
CA LEU A 263 24.63 -0.54 7.93
C LEU A 263 25.47 0.68 7.60
N LEU A 264 25.66 0.92 6.31
CA LEU A 264 26.14 2.19 5.78
C LEU A 264 24.95 2.98 5.25
N LYS A 265 24.94 4.29 5.53
CA LYS A 265 23.99 5.25 4.96
C LYS A 265 24.79 6.42 4.42
N ALA A 266 24.69 6.68 3.12
CA ALA A 266 25.52 7.64 2.40
C ALA A 266 27.03 7.48 2.70
N GLY A 267 27.50 6.23 2.80
CA GLY A 267 28.92 5.93 3.07
C GLY A 267 29.34 6.05 4.54
N ARG A 268 28.45 6.48 5.44
CA ARG A 268 28.71 6.57 6.88
C ARG A 268 28.21 5.33 7.59
N PHE A 269 28.98 4.83 8.56
CA PHE A 269 28.55 3.74 9.42
C PHE A 269 27.44 4.22 10.36
N VAL A 270 26.28 3.61 10.25
CA VAL A 270 25.14 3.80 11.15
C VAL A 270 25.15 2.70 12.21
N LEU A 271 25.38 1.48 11.75
CA LEU A 271 25.42 0.29 12.59
C LEU A 271 26.69 -0.50 12.26
N ARG A 272 27.41 -0.94 13.29
CA ARG A 272 28.62 -1.76 13.19
C ARG A 272 28.55 -2.85 14.24
N ASP A 273 28.80 -4.08 13.83
CA ASP A 273 28.73 -5.27 14.67
C ASP A 273 27.49 -5.27 15.59
N TYR A 274 26.32 -5.12 14.95
CA TYR A 274 25.01 -5.10 15.61
C TYR A 274 24.72 -3.90 16.53
N THR A 275 25.65 -2.95 16.64
CA THR A 275 25.58 -1.79 17.53
C THR A 275 25.35 -0.51 16.73
N LEU A 276 24.40 0.31 17.16
CA LEU A 276 24.19 1.65 16.60
C LEU A 276 25.37 2.54 16.99
N VAL A 277 26.11 3.04 16.00
CA VAL A 277 27.29 3.91 16.20
C VAL A 277 27.02 5.36 15.83
N GLU A 278 26.04 5.63 14.97
CA GLU A 278 25.62 6.98 14.60
C GLU A 278 24.10 7.02 14.46
N GLY A 279 23.42 7.74 15.35
CA GLY A 279 21.95 7.83 15.38
C GLY A 279 21.38 9.02 14.60
N ASP A 280 22.16 10.09 14.46
CA ASP A 280 21.72 11.33 13.81
C ASP A 280 22.24 11.40 12.38
N ILE A 281 21.49 10.81 11.47
CA ILE A 281 21.86 10.74 10.06
C ILE A 281 21.06 11.80 9.29
N PRO A 282 21.73 12.62 8.45
CA PRO A 282 21.04 13.56 7.58
C PRO A 282 19.96 12.87 6.76
N ARG A 283 18.72 13.36 6.90
CA ARG A 283 17.60 12.91 6.08
C ARG A 283 17.63 13.66 4.76
N THR A 284 17.30 12.95 3.69
CA THR A 284 17.09 13.55 2.38
C THR A 284 15.59 13.53 2.10
N THR A 285 15.00 14.72 1.94
CA THR A 285 13.63 14.89 1.47
C THR A 285 13.64 14.83 -0.04
N TRP A 286 13.00 13.82 -0.61
CA TRP A 286 12.81 13.71 -2.04
C TRP A 286 11.54 14.44 -2.44
N TYR A 287 11.63 15.24 -3.49
CA TYR A 287 10.50 15.98 -4.01
C TYR A 287 10.47 15.96 -5.53
N ARG A 288 9.34 16.38 -6.08
CA ARG A 288 9.21 16.67 -7.50
C ARG A 288 8.77 18.10 -7.66
N ARG A 289 9.52 18.90 -8.39
CA ARG A 289 9.06 20.25 -8.74
C ARG A 289 7.98 20.09 -9.81
N THR A 290 6.81 20.63 -9.53
CA THR A 290 5.77 20.72 -10.56
C THR A 290 5.83 22.13 -11.12
N ALA A 291 5.76 22.26 -12.45
CA ALA A 291 5.59 23.56 -13.10
C ALA A 291 4.13 24.05 -12.98
N ALA A 292 3.36 23.53 -12.02
CA ALA A 292 1.95 23.85 -11.86
C ALA A 292 1.83 25.31 -11.41
N THR A 293 1.52 26.19 -12.37
CA THR A 293 1.06 27.54 -12.09
C THR A 293 -0.17 27.50 -11.20
N ARG A 294 -0.34 28.49 -10.32
CA ARG A 294 -1.56 28.63 -9.50
C ARG A 294 -2.78 28.48 -10.42
N THR A 295 -3.57 27.45 -10.16
CA THR A 295 -4.81 27.18 -10.88
C THR A 295 -5.98 27.82 -10.13
N ALA A 296 -7.08 28.11 -10.82
CA ALA A 296 -8.31 28.60 -10.17
C ALA A 296 -8.80 27.67 -9.05
N MET A 297 -8.58 26.35 -9.20
CA MET A 297 -8.87 25.35 -8.16
C MET A 297 -7.98 25.52 -6.93
N ALA A 298 -6.68 25.81 -7.10
CA ALA A 298 -5.78 26.07 -5.99
C ALA A 298 -6.16 27.36 -5.24
N GLU A 299 -6.62 28.39 -5.96
CA GLU A 299 -7.12 29.64 -5.36
C GLU A 299 -8.42 29.42 -4.59
N GLU A 300 -9.35 28.65 -5.14
CA GLU A 300 -10.59 28.27 -4.47
C GLU A 300 -10.31 27.49 -3.17
N LEU A 301 -9.46 26.47 -3.21
CA LEU A 301 -9.06 25.69 -2.03
C LEU A 301 -8.39 26.55 -0.95
N SER A 302 -7.59 27.54 -1.37
CA SER A 302 -6.91 28.47 -0.45
C SER A 302 -7.88 29.48 0.19
N GLY A 303 -8.97 29.82 -0.51
CA GLY A 303 -10.01 30.73 -0.03
C GLY A 303 -10.76 30.23 1.22
N TYR A 304 -10.82 28.91 1.41
CA TYR A 304 -11.46 28.30 2.59
C TYR A 304 -10.59 28.32 3.87
N GLN A 305 -9.40 28.94 3.83
CA GLN A 305 -8.44 29.09 4.95
C GLN A 305 -7.99 27.80 5.66
N SER A 306 -8.45 26.64 5.20
CA SER A 306 -8.03 25.33 5.68
C SER A 306 -6.63 24.94 5.18
N PHE A 307 -6.11 25.69 4.20
CA PHE A 307 -4.91 25.35 3.46
C PHE A 307 -4.24 26.62 2.88
N ARG A 308 -2.91 26.68 2.92
CA ARG A 308 -2.10 27.74 2.29
C ARG A 308 -1.11 27.09 1.32
N PRO A 309 -1.11 27.44 0.01
CA PRO A 309 -0.21 26.84 -0.97
C PRO A 309 1.27 27.00 -0.63
N GLU A 310 1.64 28.12 -0.01
CA GLU A 310 3.02 28.37 0.45
C GLU A 310 3.51 27.31 1.46
N HIS A 311 2.63 26.58 2.13
CA HIS A 311 3.01 25.48 3.03
C HIS A 311 3.30 24.16 2.29
N LEU A 312 2.95 24.04 1.01
CA LEU A 312 3.37 22.93 0.14
C LEU A 312 4.56 23.30 -0.75
N GLU A 313 4.92 24.58 -0.80
CA GLU A 313 6.09 25.05 -1.51
C GLU A 313 7.35 24.60 -0.76
N ILE A 314 8.35 24.25 -1.55
CA ILE A 314 9.65 23.85 -1.02
C ILE A 314 10.49 25.14 -0.94
N PRO A 315 11.07 25.48 0.22
CA PRO A 315 11.83 26.70 0.38
C PRO A 315 12.93 26.82 -0.67
N ALA A 316 13.24 28.04 -1.13
CA ALA A 316 14.28 28.30 -2.13
C ALA A 316 15.68 27.79 -1.71
N GLU A 317 15.89 27.54 -0.42
CA GLU A 317 17.09 26.93 0.17
C GLU A 317 17.23 25.41 -0.09
N ALA A 318 16.31 24.81 -0.87
CA ALA A 318 16.27 23.38 -1.19
C ALA A 318 17.33 22.88 -2.20
N ASP A 319 18.33 23.70 -2.52
CA ASP A 319 19.58 23.24 -3.15
C ASP A 319 20.58 22.68 -2.11
N SER A 320 20.20 22.65 -0.83
CA SER A 320 20.92 21.91 0.22
C SER A 320 20.88 20.40 0.00
N PRO A 321 21.93 19.63 0.38
CA PRO A 321 21.94 18.15 0.32
C PRO A 321 20.80 17.47 1.11
N ALA A 322 20.08 18.22 1.95
CA ALA A 322 18.86 17.78 2.64
C ALA A 322 17.66 17.60 1.70
N PHE A 323 17.66 18.20 0.50
CA PHE A 323 16.57 18.11 -0.46
C PHE A 323 17.10 17.63 -1.82
N ARG A 324 16.37 16.73 -2.47
CA ARG A 324 16.72 16.25 -3.82
C ARG A 324 15.48 16.13 -4.69
N GLU A 325 15.59 16.66 -5.89
CA GLU A 325 14.57 16.51 -6.92
C GLU A 325 14.68 15.13 -7.59
N VAL A 326 13.53 14.45 -7.75
CA VAL A 326 13.43 13.22 -8.53
C VAL A 326 13.36 13.59 -10.01
N GLY A 327 14.46 13.38 -10.75
CA GLY A 327 14.60 13.82 -12.13
C GLY A 327 13.57 13.23 -13.12
N HIS A 328 13.26 14.01 -14.17
CA HIS A 328 12.49 13.54 -15.32
C HIS A 328 13.28 12.49 -16.09
N GLY A 329 12.65 11.35 -16.38
CA GLY A 329 13.21 10.40 -17.32
C GLY A 329 13.25 11.00 -18.71
N GLN A 330 14.44 11.14 -19.30
CA GLN A 330 14.59 10.69 -20.67
C GLN A 330 15.19 9.27 -20.65
N PRO A 331 14.78 8.41 -21.60
CA PRO A 331 15.19 7.02 -21.68
C PRO A 331 16.70 6.83 -21.74
#